data_AF-A0A7J8VNA7-F1
#
_entry.id   AF-A0A7J8VNA7-F1
#
_cell.length_a   1.000
_cell.length_b   1.000
_cell.length_c   1.000
_cell.angle_alpha   90.00
_cell.angle_beta   90.00
_cell.angle_gamma   90.00
#
_symmetry.space_group_name_H-M   'P 1'
#
loop_
_entity.id
_entity.type
_entity.pdbx_description
1 polymer ?
#
loop_
_entity_poly.entity_id
_entity_poly.type
_entity_poly.pdbx_seq_one_letter_code
_entity_poly.pdbx_strand_id
1 'polypeptide(L)'
;MELANQMKWVPEEDVALVACMVDLYNVGTYNADTRFKTGYLNELERMLEKVLPHAMLKAKLNLESMIRTLKRDWAIVYDMLSGKDN
;
A
#
# COMPACT_ATOMS: atom_id res chain seq x y z
N MET A 1 6.13 -28.63 1.52
CA MET A 1 6.48 -27.49 0.65
C MET A 1 5.83 -26.27 1.28
N GLU A 2 6.60 -25.21 1.52
CA GLU A 2 6.41 -24.17 2.55
C GLU A 2 5.01 -23.53 2.55
N LEU A 3 4.35 -23.56 3.72
CA LEU A 3 3.24 -22.65 4.00
C LEU A 3 3.87 -21.25 4.07
N ALA A 4 3.62 -20.43 3.05
CA ALA A 4 3.94 -19.02 3.09
C ALA A 4 3.37 -18.45 4.39
N ASN A 5 4.26 -18.11 5.33
CA ASN A 5 3.93 -17.41 6.55
C ASN A 5 3.40 -16.04 6.13
N GLN A 6 2.09 -15.95 5.88
CA GLN A 6 1.41 -14.69 5.56
C GLN A 6 1.54 -13.82 6.80
N MET A 7 2.51 -12.91 6.76
CA MET A 7 2.65 -11.88 7.77
C MET A 7 1.32 -11.15 7.87
N LYS A 8 0.70 -11.21 9.04
CA LYS A 8 -0.59 -10.58 9.28
C LYS A 8 -0.32 -9.11 9.54
N TRP A 9 -0.67 -8.27 8.57
CA TRP A 9 -0.61 -6.83 8.75
C TRP A 9 -1.51 -6.40 9.89
N VAL A 10 -1.06 -5.42 10.66
CA VAL A 10 -1.86 -4.78 11.72
C VAL A 10 -2.37 -3.40 11.25
N PRO A 11 -3.47 -2.88 11.83
CA PRO A 11 -4.05 -1.61 11.39
C PRO A 11 -3.06 -0.44 11.39
N GLU A 12 -2.09 -0.43 12.31
CA GLU A 12 -1.04 0.59 12.37
C GLU A 12 -0.14 0.57 11.14
N GLU A 13 0.13 -0.60 10.57
CA GLU A 13 0.92 -0.76 9.35
C GLU A 13 0.13 -0.29 8.12
N ASP A 14 -1.19 -0.53 8.09
CA ASP A 14 -2.07 -0.03 7.03
C ASP A 14 -2.11 1.51 7.02
N VAL A 15 -2.24 2.12 8.20
CA VAL A 15 -2.21 3.58 8.37
C VAL A 15 -0.87 4.14 7.88
N ALA A 16 0.25 3.53 8.28
CA ALA A 16 1.57 3.96 7.86
C ALA A 16 1.76 3.83 6.32
N LEU A 17 1.26 2.76 5.71
CA LEU A 17 1.31 2.56 4.26
C LEU A 17 0.51 3.63 3.51
N VAL A 18 -0.72 3.92 3.94
CA VAL A 18 -1.53 4.97 3.34
C VAL A 18 -0.86 6.34 3.49
N ALA A 19 -0.32 6.66 4.66
CA ALA A 19 0.42 7.90 4.89
C ALA A 19 1.64 8.02 3.96
N CYS A 20 2.44 6.97 3.83
CA CYS A 20 3.59 6.97 2.94
C CYS A 20 3.20 7.12 1.46
N MET A 21 2.07 6.53 1.03
CA MET A 21 1.54 6.71 -0.33
C MET A 21 1.10 8.16 -0.59
N VAL A 22 0.49 8.82 0.39
CA VAL A 22 0.09 10.24 0.31
C VAL A 22 1.32 11.13 0.21
N ASP A 23 2.33 10.90 1.06
CA ASP A 23 3.58 11.65 1.02
C ASP A 23 4.32 11.46 -0.31
N LEU A 24 4.38 10.22 -0.80
CA LEU A 24 4.98 9.91 -2.10
C LEU A 24 4.27 10.64 -3.25
N TYR A 25 2.94 10.71 -3.20
CA TYR A 25 2.15 11.47 -4.17
C TYR A 25 2.44 12.97 -4.11
N ASN A 26 2.54 13.54 -2.90
CA ASN A 26 2.83 14.95 -2.69
C ASN A 26 4.26 15.34 -3.13
N VAL A 27 5.23 14.44 -3.01
CA VAL A 27 6.59 14.64 -3.54
C VAL A 27 6.60 14.71 -5.07
N GLY A 28 5.69 14.00 -5.74
CA GLY A 28 5.48 14.11 -7.19
C GLY A 28 6.48 13.36 -8.07
N THR A 29 7.66 12.99 -7.55
CA THR A 29 8.74 12.31 -8.30
C THR A 29 8.27 11.05 -9.03
N TYR A 30 7.40 10.27 -8.39
CA TYR A 30 6.89 9.00 -8.93
C TYR A 30 5.50 9.12 -9.54
N ASN A 31 4.92 10.32 -9.68
CA ASN A 31 3.58 10.47 -10.25
C ASN A 31 3.59 10.27 -11.77
N ALA A 32 2.57 9.56 -12.25
CA ALA A 32 2.12 9.52 -13.64
C ALA A 32 0.62 9.91 -13.67
N ASP A 33 0.05 10.07 -14.86
CA ASP A 33 -1.30 10.62 -15.07
C ASP A 33 -2.37 10.04 -14.14
N THR A 34 -2.38 8.71 -13.95
CA THR A 34 -3.39 8.00 -13.15
C THR A 34 -2.79 7.04 -12.11
N ARG A 35 -1.47 6.97 -11.99
CA ARG A 35 -0.77 5.96 -11.18
C ARG A 35 0.62 6.43 -10.77
N PHE A 36 1.31 5.61 -9.99
CA PHE A 36 2.75 5.75 -9.83
C PHE A 36 3.54 5.11 -10.98
N LYS A 37 4.68 5.73 -11.30
CA LYS A 37 5.71 5.25 -12.23
C LYS A 37 6.44 4.04 -11.67
N THR A 38 7.17 3.33 -12.54
CA THR A 38 8.03 2.21 -12.13
C THR A 38 9.02 2.63 -11.04
N GLY A 39 9.26 1.75 -10.07
CA GLY A 39 10.18 1.99 -8.97
C GLY A 39 9.54 2.58 -7.71
N TYR A 40 8.28 3.01 -7.76
CA TYR A 40 7.59 3.59 -6.60
C TYR A 40 7.51 2.64 -5.39
N LEU A 41 7.39 1.32 -5.65
CA LEU A 41 7.33 0.31 -4.58
C LEU A 41 8.61 0.30 -3.74
N ASN A 42 9.78 0.43 -4.37
CA ASN A 42 11.06 0.43 -3.66
C ASN A 42 11.20 1.69 -2.78
N GLU A 43 10.68 2.83 -3.26
CA GLU A 43 10.69 4.06 -2.46
C GLU A 43 9.69 3.98 -1.30
N LEU A 44 8.51 3.41 -1.56
CA LEU A 44 7.49 3.20 -0.54
C LEU A 44 7.97 2.24 0.56
N GLU A 45 8.67 1.16 0.18
CA GLU A 45 9.37 0.24 1.08
C GLU A 45 10.38 1.00 1.95
N ARG A 46 11.24 1.83 1.35
CA ARG A 46 12.21 2.67 2.07
C ARG A 46 11.56 3.66 3.03
N MET A 47 10.41 4.24 2.67
CA MET A 47 9.65 5.13 3.55
C MET A 47 9.07 4.36 4.74
N LEU A 48 8.52 3.18 4.49
CA LEU A 48 7.96 2.32 5.53
C LEU A 48 9.00 1.79 6.50
N GLU A 49 10.18 1.40 6.04
CA GLU A 49 11.29 1.00 6.92
C GLU A 49 11.69 2.11 7.91
N LYS A 50 11.56 3.39 7.50
CA LYS A 50 11.84 4.52 8.40
C LYS A 50 10.74 4.73 9.44
N VAL A 51 9.48 4.55 9.03
CA VAL A 51 8.31 4.73 9.93
C VAL A 51 8.15 3.53 10.86
N LEU A 52 8.47 2.33 10.37
CA LEU A 52 8.28 1.04 11.05
C LEU A 52 9.57 0.21 11.05
N PRO A 53 10.65 0.66 11.71
CA PRO A 53 11.97 0.01 11.64
C PRO A 53 12.02 -1.40 12.25
N HIS A 54 10.98 -1.80 12.99
CA HIS A 54 10.87 -3.11 13.62
C HIS A 54 9.86 -4.03 12.91
N ALA A 55 9.10 -3.52 11.93
CA ALA A 55 8.21 -4.34 11.14
C ALA A 55 9.08 -5.18 10.19
N MET A 56 9.04 -6.50 10.36
CA MET A 56 9.81 -7.43 9.55
C MET A 56 9.17 -7.59 8.16
N LEU A 57 9.02 -6.48 7.44
CA LEU A 57 8.43 -6.42 6.10
C LEU A 57 9.32 -7.26 5.16
N LYS A 58 9.00 -8.54 4.93
CA LYS A 58 9.63 -9.30 3.83
C LYS A 58 9.17 -8.68 2.51
N ALA A 59 10.09 -8.01 1.82
CA ALA A 59 9.88 -6.59 1.53
C ALA A 59 9.28 -6.22 0.16
N LYS A 60 8.75 -7.14 -0.66
CA LYS A 60 8.13 -6.74 -1.94
C LYS A 60 6.79 -7.41 -2.24
N LEU A 61 6.73 -8.73 -2.03
CA LEU A 61 5.50 -9.51 -2.23
C LEU A 61 4.39 -9.11 -1.24
N ASN A 62 4.75 -8.72 -0.02
CA ASN A 62 3.79 -8.32 1.01
C ASN A 62 3.18 -6.94 0.72
N LEU A 63 3.97 -5.99 0.21
CA LEU A 63 3.50 -4.63 -0.10
C LEU A 63 2.54 -4.62 -1.29
N GLU A 64 2.88 -5.33 -2.38
CA GLU A 64 1.99 -5.42 -3.54
C GLU A 64 0.64 -6.06 -3.21
N SER A 65 0.64 -7.10 -2.36
CA SER A 65 -0.59 -7.73 -1.89
C SER A 65 -1.42 -6.76 -1.04
N MET A 66 -0.79 -6.02 -0.12
CA MET A 66 -1.52 -5.08 0.73
C MET A 66 -2.13 -3.92 -0.07
N ILE A 67 -1.37 -3.32 -0.98
CA ILE A 67 -1.88 -2.26 -1.87
C ILE A 67 -3.07 -2.77 -2.69
N ARG A 68 -3.06 -4.04 -3.11
CA ARG A 68 -4.18 -4.65 -3.82
C ARG A 68 -5.42 -4.77 -2.93
N THR A 69 -5.25 -5.18 -1.67
CA THR A 69 -6.34 -5.25 -0.69
C THR A 69 -6.93 -3.87 -0.44
N LEU A 70 -6.10 -2.87 -0.11
CA LEU A 70 -6.56 -1.49 0.12
C LEU A 70 -7.33 -0.90 -1.06
N LYS A 71 -6.88 -1.17 -2.30
CA LYS A 71 -7.60 -0.74 -3.51
C LYS A 71 -8.98 -1.39 -3.65
N ARG A 72 -9.10 -2.67 -3.29
CA ARG A 72 -10.40 -3.39 -3.32
C ARG A 72 -11.35 -2.84 -2.26
N ASP A 73 -10.85 -2.66 -1.05
CA ASP A 73 -11.65 -2.13 0.06
C ASP A 73 -12.11 -0.70 -0.24
N TRP A 74 -11.23 0.14 -0.80
CA TRP A 74 -11.60 1.46 -1.28
C TRP A 74 -12.64 1.42 -2.40
N ALA A 75 -12.51 0.49 -3.36
CA ALA A 75 -13.50 0.36 -4.43
C ALA A 75 -14.90 0.02 -3.86
N ILE A 76 -14.99 -0.88 -2.87
CA ILE A 76 -16.25 -1.21 -2.20
C ILE A 76 -16.85 0.03 -1.52
N VAL A 77 -16.04 0.77 -0.76
CA VAL A 77 -16.49 2.01 -0.08
C VAL A 77 -16.94 3.05 -1.12
N TYR A 78 -16.19 3.20 -2.21
CA TYR A 78 -16.51 4.11 -3.28
C TYR A 78 -17.81 3.74 -4.02
N ASP A 79 -18.05 2.46 -4.26
CA ASP A 79 -19.29 1.96 -4.87
C ASP A 79 -20.49 2.29 -3.98
N MET A 80 -20.38 2.04 -2.66
CA MET A 80 -21.40 2.44 -1.68
C MET A 80 -21.68 3.94 -1.68
N LEU A 81 -20.64 4.77 -1.76
CA LEU A 81 -20.77 6.23 -1.76
C LEU A 81 -21.31 6.78 -3.09
N SER A 82 -20.97 6.14 -4.21
CA SER A 82 -21.37 6.60 -5.53
C SER A 82 -22.78 6.16 -5.94
N GLY A 83 -23.45 5.35 -5.11
CA GLY A 83 -24.81 4.85 -5.39
C GLY A 83 -24.88 3.98 -6.64
N LYS A 84 -23.73 3.46 -7.11
CA LYS A 84 -23.66 2.48 -8.19
C LYS A 84 -23.91 1.10 -7.61
N ASP A 85 -25.18 0.80 -7.42
CA ASP A 85 -25.62 -0.59 -7.41
C ASP A 85 -25.45 -1.12 -8.86
N ASN A 86 -24.64 -2.16 -9.06
CA ASN A 86 -24.52 -2.84 -10.36
C ASN A 86 -25.84 -3.53 -10.75
#